data_AF-A0A5M7BUH7-F1
#
_entry.id   AF-A0A5M7BUH7-F1
#
_cell.length_a   1.000
_cell.length_b   1.000
_cell.length_c   1.000
_cell.angle_alpha   90.00
_cell.angle_beta   90.00
_cell.angle_gamma   90.00
#
_symmetry.space_group_name_H-M   'P 1'
#
loop_
_entity.id
_entity.type
_entity.pdbx_description
1 polymer ?
#
loop_
_entity_poly.entity_id
_entity_poly.type
_entity_poly.pdbx_seq_one_letter_code
_entity_poly.pdbx_strand_id
1 'polypeptide(L)'
;MPGPDLPPPDELFDIDAWAYRWPSGAEKAELVAGILIFSGEFDERDVEIARRAYPGRQVVLNDGGGIEIHPASDTPPHPRS
;
A
#
# COMPACT_ATOMS: atom_id res chain seq x y z
N MET A 1 8.06 5.61 -12.77
CA MET A 1 7.16 4.98 -13.76
C MET A 1 5.79 4.89 -13.09
N PRO A 2 4.68 5.30 -13.73
CA PRO A 2 3.36 5.03 -13.15
C PRO A 2 3.18 3.51 -13.05
N GLY A 3 2.56 3.03 -11.96
CA GLY A 3 2.25 1.62 -11.80
C GLY A 3 1.37 1.08 -12.94
N PRO A 4 1.23 -0.24 -13.09
CA PRO A 4 0.47 -0.83 -14.19
C PRO A 4 -0.96 -0.27 -14.23
N ASP A 5 -1.48 -0.03 -15.45
CA ASP A 5 -2.82 0.53 -15.64
C ASP A 5 -3.88 -0.30 -14.90
N LEU A 6 -4.76 0.40 -14.18
CA LEU A 6 -5.90 -0.24 -13.51
C LEU A 6 -7.00 -0.54 -14.52
N PRO A 7 -7.73 -1.66 -14.35
CA PRO A 7 -9.03 -1.79 -14.97
C PRO A 7 -9.91 -0.61 -14.57
N PRO A 8 -10.76 -0.09 -15.47
CA PRO A 8 -11.75 0.91 -15.13
C PRO A 8 -12.73 0.39 -14.05
N PRO A 9 -13.42 1.27 -13.31
CA PRO A 9 -14.19 0.90 -12.10
C PRO A 9 -15.33 -0.10 -12.33
N ASP A 10 -15.74 -0.28 -13.58
CA ASP A 10 -16.77 -1.20 -14.04
C ASP A 10 -16.23 -2.59 -14.41
N GLU A 11 -14.92 -2.79 -14.36
CA GLU A 11 -14.26 -4.05 -14.66
C GLU A 11 -13.73 -4.72 -13.38
N LEU A 12 -13.95 -6.04 -13.29
CA LEU A 12 -13.44 -6.84 -12.17
C LEU A 12 -11.93 -7.03 -12.33
N PHE A 13 -11.20 -7.04 -11.21
CA PHE A 13 -9.82 -7.53 -11.21
C PHE A 13 -9.80 -9.01 -11.59
N ASP A 14 -9.00 -9.37 -12.59
CA ASP A 14 -8.61 -10.76 -12.77
C ASP A 14 -7.64 -11.20 -11.66
N ILE A 15 -7.41 -12.51 -11.54
CA ILE A 15 -6.57 -13.08 -10.49
C ILE A 15 -5.10 -12.64 -10.58
N ASP A 16 -4.62 -12.37 -11.79
CA ASP A 16 -3.24 -11.94 -12.05
C ASP A 16 -3.06 -10.46 -11.68
N ALA A 17 -4.01 -9.61 -12.05
CA ALA A 17 -4.11 -8.22 -11.64
C ALA A 17 -4.31 -8.09 -10.13
N TRP A 18 -5.08 -9.00 -9.52
CA TRP A 18 -5.28 -9.04 -8.07
C TRP A 18 -3.99 -9.44 -7.33
N ALA A 19 -3.32 -10.49 -7.79
CA ALA A 19 -2.07 -10.98 -7.21
C ALA A 19 -0.93 -9.95 -7.33
N TYR A 20 -0.90 -9.18 -8.42
CA TYR A 20 0.15 -8.18 -8.64
C TYR A 20 -0.04 -6.89 -7.84
N ARG A 21 -1.28 -6.56 -7.42
CA ARG A 21 -1.60 -5.22 -6.89
C ARG A 21 -2.04 -5.16 -5.44
N TRP A 22 -2.73 -6.19 -4.92
CA TRP A 22 -3.18 -6.10 -3.53
C TRP A 22 -2.01 -6.43 -2.57
N PRO A 23 -1.87 -5.72 -1.44
CA PRO A 23 -0.84 -6.00 -0.45
C PRO A 23 -0.80 -7.47 0.02
N SER A 24 -1.92 -8.19 0.00
CA SER A 24 -1.93 -9.63 0.34
C SER A 24 -1.56 -10.58 -0.80
N GLY A 25 -1.49 -10.09 -2.04
CA GLY A 25 -1.04 -10.83 -3.23
C GLY A 25 0.45 -10.62 -3.53
N ALA A 26 1.02 -9.49 -3.10
CA ALA A 26 2.45 -9.24 -3.13
C ALA A 26 3.19 -10.27 -2.27
N GLU A 27 4.26 -10.86 -2.83
CA GLU A 27 4.86 -12.13 -2.39
C GLU A 27 5.31 -12.24 -0.92
N LYS A 28 5.24 -11.19 -0.09
CA LYS A 28 5.44 -11.27 1.35
C LYS A 28 4.94 -10.00 2.03
N ALA A 29 3.93 -10.15 2.90
CA ALA A 29 3.69 -9.19 3.98
C ALA A 29 4.61 -9.58 5.14
N GLU A 30 5.70 -8.84 5.34
CA GLU A 30 6.56 -9.04 6.50
C GLU A 30 6.05 -8.20 7.67
N LEU A 31 5.85 -8.83 8.83
CA LEU A 31 5.55 -8.11 10.05
C LEU A 31 6.86 -7.86 10.79
N VAL A 32 7.40 -6.64 10.67
CA VAL A 32 8.66 -6.25 11.30
C VAL A 32 8.36 -5.22 12.37
N ALA A 33 8.65 -5.56 13.63
CA ALA A 33 8.39 -4.67 14.78
C ALA A 33 6.94 -4.12 14.87
N GLY A 34 5.95 -4.88 14.39
CA GLY A 34 4.54 -4.47 14.38
C GLY A 34 4.11 -3.63 13.17
N ILE A 35 5.01 -3.43 12.20
CA ILE A 35 4.76 -2.73 10.94
C ILE A 35 4.50 -3.78 9.86
N LEU A 36 3.41 -3.62 9.08
CA LEU A 36 3.19 -4.44 7.89
C LEU A 36 3.98 -3.84 6.73
N ILE A 37 4.88 -4.61 6.15
CA ILE A 37 5.71 -4.19 5.02
C ILE A 37 5.29 -4.95 3.78
N PHE A 38 4.96 -4.20 2.73
CA PHE A 38 4.61 -4.71 1.41
C PHE A 38 5.67 -4.24 0.41
N SER A 39 6.42 -5.19 -0.13
CA SER A 39 7.43 -4.92 -1.16
C SER A 39 6.79 -5.02 -2.54
N GLY A 40 7.02 -4.05 -3.41
CA GLY A 40 6.44 -3.98 -4.75
C GLY A 40 6.68 -2.63 -5.42
N GLU A 41 6.04 -2.42 -6.57
CA GLU A 41 6.00 -1.13 -7.27
C GLU A 41 4.64 -0.46 -7.04
N PHE A 42 4.46 0.16 -5.87
CA PHE A 42 3.23 0.85 -5.50
C PHE A 42 3.30 2.35 -5.80
N ASP A 43 2.12 2.97 -5.95
CA ASP A 43 1.98 4.41 -6.11
C ASP A 43 1.01 5.03 -5.09
N GLU A 44 0.80 6.35 -5.19
CA GLU A 44 -0.06 7.10 -4.26
C GLU A 44 -1.53 6.61 -4.27
N ARG A 45 -2.01 6.00 -5.37
CA ARG A 45 -3.36 5.44 -5.42
C ARG A 45 -3.47 4.20 -4.55
N ASP A 46 -2.44 3.36 -4.56
CA ASP A 46 -2.35 2.19 -3.69
C ASP A 46 -2.27 2.62 -2.21
N VAL A 47 -1.60 3.74 -1.91
CA VAL A 47 -1.60 4.35 -0.57
C VAL A 47 -3.00 4.77 -0.14
N GLU A 48 -3.77 5.43 -1.00
CA GLU A 48 -5.15 5.83 -0.68
C GLU A 48 -6.05 4.63 -0.39
N ILE A 49 -5.89 3.56 -1.17
CA ILE A 49 -6.59 2.30 -0.99
C ILE A 49 -6.21 1.67 0.36
N ALA A 50 -4.91 1.58 0.67
CA ALA A 50 -4.41 1.06 1.93
C ALA A 50 -4.92 1.87 3.14
N ARG A 51 -4.99 3.21 3.04
CA ARG A 51 -5.56 4.06 4.11
C ARG A 51 -7.03 3.73 4.40
N ARG A 52 -7.81 3.36 3.39
CA ARG A 52 -9.22 2.93 3.57
C ARG A 52 -9.33 1.54 4.18
N ALA A 53 -8.44 0.62 3.77
CA ALA A 53 -8.42 -0.75 4.27
C ALA A 53 -7.90 -0.85 5.72
N TYR A 54 -7.02 0.05 6.13
CA TYR A 54 -6.39 0.08 7.46
C TYR A 54 -6.71 1.38 8.21
N PRO A 55 -7.96 1.60 8.63
CA PRO A 55 -8.36 2.83 9.30
C PRO A 55 -7.59 3.05 10.60
N GLY A 56 -7.16 4.29 10.83
CA GLY A 56 -6.40 4.70 12.03
C GLY A 56 -4.92 4.31 12.01
N ARG A 57 -4.44 3.64 10.95
CA ARG A 57 -3.02 3.31 10.76
C ARG A 57 -2.34 4.39 9.92
N GLN A 58 -1.04 4.56 10.14
CA GLN A 58 -0.23 5.42 9.28
C GLN A 58 0.31 4.59 8.11
N VAL A 59 -0.02 5.03 6.89
CA VAL A 59 0.43 4.39 5.65
C VAL A 59 1.49 5.26 4.99
N VAL A 60 2.64 4.67 4.70
CA VAL A 60 3.81 5.33 4.09
C VAL A 60 4.18 4.60 2.81
N LEU A 61 4.37 5.35 1.72
CA LEU A 61 5.07 4.89 0.52
C LEU A 61 6.55 5.19 0.71
N ASN A 62 7.39 4.17 0.72
CA ASN A 62 8.83 4.34 0.91
C ASN A 62 9.55 4.56 -0.44
N ASP A 63 10.80 5.00 -0.37
CA ASP A 63 11.61 5.33 -1.55
C ASP A 63 11.90 4.10 -2.45
N GLY A 64 11.72 2.89 -1.93
CA GLY A 64 11.85 1.64 -2.67
C GLY A 64 10.59 1.23 -3.44
N GLY A 65 9.52 2.04 -3.41
CA GLY A 65 8.24 1.72 -4.03
C GLY A 65 7.34 0.81 -3.18
N GLY A 66 7.76 0.44 -1.97
CA GLY A 66 7.00 -0.39 -1.05
C GLY A 66 6.03 0.42 -0.18
N ILE A 67 4.99 -0.25 0.33
CA ILE A 67 4.06 0.33 1.31
C ILE A 67 4.37 -0.22 2.71
N GLU A 68 4.41 0.69 3.69
CA GLU A 68 4.50 0.36 5.11
C GLU A 68 3.23 0.80 5.83
N ILE A 69 2.68 -0.07 6.66
CA ILE A 69 1.51 0.22 7.50
C ILE A 69 1.94 0.15 8.96
N HIS A 70 2.14 1.33 9.52
CA HIS A 70 2.55 1.54 10.89
C HIS A 70 1.33 1.48 11.83
N PRO A 71 1.50 1.08 13.10
CA PRO A 71 0.49 1.30 14.13
C PRO A 71 -0.01 2.75 14.16
N ALA A 72 -1.20 2.93 14.74
CA ALA A 72 -1.70 4.27 15.02
C ALA A 72 -0.62 5.03 15.80
N SER A 73 -0.13 6.14 15.23
CA SER A 73 0.74 7.05 15.96
C SER A 73 -0.15 8.13 16.58
N ASP A 74 0.03 8.42 17.86
CA ASP A 74 -0.55 9.61 18.50
C ASP A 74 0.13 10.92 18.02
N THR A 75 1.09 10.81 17.09
CA THR A 75 1.86 11.93 16.55
C THR A 75 1.33 12.28 15.15
N PRO A 76 0.94 13.55 14.91
CA PRO A 76 0.51 13.99 13.58
C PRO A 76 1.61 13.76 12.53
N PRO A 77 1.26 13.43 11.27
CA PRO A 77 2.25 13.32 10.21
C PRO A 77 3.00 14.65 10.07
N HIS A 78 4.33 14.59 10.15
CA HIS A 78 5.17 15.77 10.01
C HIS A 78 5.02 16.33 8.58
N PRO A 79 4.80 17.63 8.39
CA PRO A 79 4.81 18.21 7.04
C PRO A 79 6.21 18.03 6.44
N ARG A 80 6.26 17.55 5.20
CA ARG A 80 7.51 17.46 4.43
C ARG A 80 8.11 18.87 4.31
N SER A 81 9.37 19.05 4.73
CA SER A 81 10.16 20.27 4.47
C SER A 81 10.72 20.27 3.07
#